data_AF-A0A951CZ58-F1
#
_entry.id   AF-A0A951CZ58-F1
#
_cell.length_a   1.000
_cell.length_b   1.000
_cell.length_c   1.000
_cell.angle_alpha   90.00
_cell.angle_beta   90.00
_cell.angle_gamma   90.00
#
_symmetry.space_group_name_H-M   'P 1'
#
loop_
_entity.id
_entity.type
_entity.pdbx_description
1 polymer ?
#
loop_
_entity_poly.entity_id
_entity_poly.type
_entity_poly.pdbx_seq_one_letter_code
_entity_poly.pdbx_strand_id
1 'polypeptide(L)'
;FYTHYGDVRELVNSVDDKLTIMGSGDELRLTYPSTNLPALPAGWTRDFLLLVDGWAKDADANTAFSQSVMPLPFHAMSAYPYKASEHFPEDAEHQKYIRDYLTRPALRLIRPLAPVKVAE
;
A
#
# COMPACT_ATOMS: atom_id res chain seq x y z
N PHE A 1 -9.87 -1.80 2.62
CA PHE A 1 -9.14 -3.00 3.03
C PHE A 1 -7.68 -2.78 2.74
N TYR A 2 -6.80 -3.37 3.55
CA TYR A 2 -5.37 -3.40 3.35
C TYR A 2 -4.98 -4.70 2.61
N THR A 3 -3.74 -4.76 2.12
CA THR A 3 -3.19 -5.98 1.54
C THR A 3 -3.15 -7.10 2.59
N HIS A 4 -3.48 -8.33 2.19
CA HIS A 4 -3.32 -9.50 3.06
C HIS A 4 -1.86 -9.74 3.42
N TYR A 5 -1.61 -10.47 4.51
CA TYR A 5 -0.26 -10.94 4.82
C TYR A 5 0.15 -12.08 3.89
N GLY A 6 1.45 -12.22 3.64
CA GLY A 6 2.00 -13.28 2.81
C GLY A 6 2.80 -12.74 1.63
N ASP A 7 2.91 -13.55 0.58
CA ASP A 7 3.66 -13.18 -0.62
C ASP A 7 2.94 -12.06 -1.38
N VAL A 8 3.65 -10.95 -1.56
CA VAL A 8 3.21 -9.77 -2.34
C VAL A 8 4.20 -9.43 -3.44
N ARG A 9 5.05 -10.39 -3.85
CA ARG A 9 6.11 -10.17 -4.86
C ARG A 9 5.56 -9.55 -6.15
N GLU A 10 4.39 -9.98 -6.59
CA GLU A 10 3.73 -9.44 -7.79
C GLU A 10 3.41 -7.95 -7.67
N LEU A 11 3.16 -7.43 -6.45
CA LEU A 11 2.84 -6.02 -6.21
C LEU A 11 4.06 -5.10 -6.06
N VAL A 12 5.28 -5.66 -6.03
CA VAL A 12 6.51 -4.88 -5.82
C VAL A 12 7.50 -4.97 -6.98
N ASN A 13 7.15 -5.70 -8.04
CA ASN A 13 7.99 -5.89 -9.22
C ASN A 13 7.78 -4.84 -10.31
N SER A 14 6.66 -4.12 -10.28
CA SER A 14 6.28 -3.12 -11.28
C SER A 14 5.58 -1.93 -10.63
N VAL A 15 5.70 -0.77 -11.28
CA VAL A 15 4.91 0.42 -10.95
C VAL A 15 3.72 0.44 -11.90
N ASP A 16 2.60 -0.12 -11.45
CA ASP A 16 1.41 -0.37 -12.27
C ASP A 16 0.10 -0.14 -11.49
N ASP A 17 0.12 0.82 -10.56
CA ASP A 17 -1.01 1.22 -9.71
C ASP A 17 -1.58 0.12 -8.77
N LYS A 18 -1.03 -1.11 -8.79
CA LYS A 18 -1.36 -2.18 -7.83
C LYS A 18 -0.44 -2.11 -6.61
N LEU A 19 -0.88 -1.37 -5.60
CA LEU A 19 -0.08 -1.06 -4.41
C LEU A 19 -0.09 -2.17 -3.35
N THR A 20 1.04 -2.33 -2.66
CA THR A 20 1.03 -2.98 -1.34
C THR A 20 0.50 -1.99 -0.31
N ILE A 21 -0.77 -2.11 0.08
CA ILE A 21 -1.43 -1.20 1.02
C ILE A 21 -1.19 -1.68 2.45
N MET A 22 -0.35 -0.95 3.17
CA MET A 22 0.05 -1.24 4.53
C MET A 22 -0.70 -0.34 5.53
N GLY A 23 -1.03 -0.91 6.68
CA GLY A 23 -1.55 -0.22 7.84
C GLY A 23 -0.51 -0.09 8.94
N SER A 24 -0.90 0.53 10.05
CA SER A 24 -0.01 0.70 11.21
C SER A 24 0.47 -0.64 11.74
N GLY A 25 1.79 -0.78 11.89
CA GLY A 25 2.44 -1.98 12.42
C GLY A 25 2.74 -3.08 11.40
N ASP A 26 2.41 -2.89 10.12
CA ASP A 26 2.79 -3.85 9.08
C ASP A 26 4.27 -3.70 8.66
N GLU A 27 4.88 -4.80 8.22
CA GLU A 27 6.25 -4.87 7.68
C GLU A 27 6.21 -5.42 6.25
N LEU A 28 6.95 -4.80 5.34
CA LEU A 28 7.33 -5.40 4.06
C LEU A 28 8.79 -5.81 4.13
N ARG A 29 9.06 -7.10 3.93
CA ARG A 29 10.42 -7.66 3.95
C ARG A 29 10.90 -7.92 2.52
N LEU A 30 11.95 -7.22 2.12
CA LEU A 30 12.62 -7.42 0.84
C LEU A 30 13.91 -8.24 1.06
N THR A 31 14.11 -9.28 0.27
CA THR A 31 15.32 -10.12 0.33
C THR A 31 15.91 -10.24 -1.07
N TYR A 32 17.18 -9.93 -1.19
CA TYR A 32 17.91 -9.94 -2.46
C TYR A 32 19.04 -10.97 -2.42
N PRO A 33 19.23 -11.76 -3.51
CA PRO A 33 20.36 -12.66 -3.59
C PRO A 33 21.67 -11.87 -3.64
N SER A 34 22.61 -12.22 -2.77
CA SER A 34 23.92 -11.56 -2.68
C SER A 34 25.05 -12.33 -3.37
N THR A 35 24.78 -13.55 -3.85
CA THR A 35 25.80 -14.50 -4.32
C THR A 35 26.54 -14.06 -5.58
N ASN A 36 25.92 -13.21 -6.41
CA ASN A 36 26.46 -12.80 -7.71
C ASN A 36 26.83 -11.31 -7.77
N LEU A 37 27.06 -10.67 -6.61
CA LEU A 37 27.47 -9.27 -6.57
C LEU A 37 28.95 -9.13 -6.96
N PRO A 38 29.34 -8.16 -7.82
CA PRO A 38 30.74 -7.91 -8.18
C PRO A 38 31.61 -7.63 -6.96
N ALA A 39 32.88 -8.03 -6.99
CA ALA A 39 33.84 -7.69 -5.94
C ALA A 39 34.00 -6.17 -5.79
N LEU A 40 34.21 -5.70 -4.55
CA LEU A 40 34.47 -4.28 -4.30
C LEU A 40 35.95 -3.95 -4.46
N PRO A 41 36.29 -2.72 -4.85
CA PRO A 41 37.63 -2.18 -4.68
C PRO A 41 38.08 -2.22 -3.21
N ALA A 42 39.39 -2.23 -3.00
CA ALA A 42 39.96 -2.18 -1.66
C ALA A 42 39.50 -0.91 -0.91
N GLY A 43 39.09 -1.09 0.34
CA GLY A 43 38.63 0.01 1.21
C GLY A 43 37.17 0.45 0.99
N TRP A 44 36.42 -0.19 0.09
CA TRP A 44 35.01 0.15 -0.17
C TRP A 44 34.04 -0.71 0.63
N THR A 45 32.86 -0.15 0.93
CA THR A 45 31.69 -0.84 1.50
C THR A 45 30.51 -0.78 0.53
N ARG A 46 29.55 -1.70 0.68
CA ARG A 46 28.28 -1.67 -0.07
C ARG A 46 27.22 -1.02 0.79
N ASP A 47 26.51 -0.07 0.19
CA ASP A 47 25.31 0.55 0.74
C ASP A 47 24.12 0.30 -0.18
N PHE A 48 22.91 0.47 0.36
CA PHE A 48 21.67 0.24 -0.36
C PHE A 48 20.82 1.50 -0.34
N LEU A 49 20.25 1.83 -1.50
CA LEU A 49 19.22 2.86 -1.62
C LEU A 49 17.89 2.17 -1.88
N LEU A 50 16.87 2.57 -1.13
CA LEU A 50 15.50 2.15 -1.37
C LEU A 50 14.76 3.28 -2.08
N LEU A 51 14.31 3.01 -3.31
CA LEU A 51 13.33 3.84 -3.98
C LEU A 51 11.95 3.27 -3.68
N VAL A 52 11.07 4.11 -3.14
CA VAL A 52 9.66 3.77 -2.91
C VAL A 52 8.83 4.63 -3.85
N ASP A 53 7.95 3.98 -4.60
CA ASP A 53 6.92 4.60 -5.39
C ASP A 53 5.57 4.32 -4.72
N GLY A 54 4.85 5.39 -4.36
CA GLY A 54 3.57 5.24 -3.69
C GLY A 54 3.11 6.51 -2.96
N TRP A 55 2.04 6.34 -2.17
CA TRP A 55 1.38 7.41 -1.45
C TRP A 55 1.29 7.12 0.04
N ALA A 56 1.34 8.19 0.84
CA ALA A 56 0.96 8.16 2.24
C ALA A 56 -0.42 8.82 2.41
N LYS A 57 -1.28 8.19 3.19
CA LYS A 57 -2.57 8.76 3.62
C LYS A 57 -2.62 8.71 5.13
N ASP A 58 -2.67 9.88 5.75
CA ASP A 58 -2.76 9.99 7.20
C ASP A 58 -4.20 9.78 7.68
N ALA A 59 -4.33 9.22 8.88
CA ALA A 59 -5.62 9.09 9.56
C ALA A 59 -6.01 10.38 10.31
N ASP A 60 -5.47 11.52 9.91
CA ASP A 60 -5.72 12.82 10.57
C ASP A 60 -7.05 13.46 10.10
N ALA A 61 -7.61 14.34 10.92
CA ALA A 61 -8.91 14.95 10.66
C ALA A 61 -8.93 15.88 9.43
N ASN A 62 -7.77 16.39 9.00
CA ASN A 62 -7.61 17.27 7.85
C ASN A 62 -7.23 16.51 6.57
N THR A 63 -6.93 15.21 6.64
CA THR A 63 -6.70 14.38 5.46
C THR A 63 -8.03 13.98 4.82
N ALA A 64 -8.15 14.24 3.52
CA ALA A 64 -9.30 13.80 2.75
C ALA A 64 -9.41 12.26 2.77
N PHE A 65 -10.61 11.77 3.09
CA PHE A 65 -10.89 10.33 3.21
C PHE A 65 -10.01 9.62 4.25
N SER A 66 -9.59 10.30 5.32
CA SER A 66 -8.70 9.73 6.36
C SER A 66 -9.22 8.48 7.06
N GLN A 67 -10.54 8.28 7.05
CA GLN A 67 -11.20 7.12 7.66
C GLN A 67 -11.34 5.93 6.71
N SER A 68 -10.85 6.02 5.48
CA SER A 68 -10.93 4.93 4.49
C SER A 68 -9.67 4.80 3.64
N VAL A 69 -9.36 3.55 3.28
CA VAL A 69 -8.30 3.27 2.28
C VAL A 69 -8.71 3.84 0.92
N MET A 70 -9.99 3.74 0.56
CA MET A 70 -10.52 4.30 -0.68
C MET A 70 -10.70 5.83 -0.58
N PRO A 71 -10.70 6.55 -1.72
CA PRO A 71 -10.30 6.07 -3.05
C PRO A 71 -8.80 5.74 -3.12
N LEU A 72 -8.42 4.83 -4.04
CA LEU A 72 -7.02 4.51 -4.29
C LEU A 72 -6.40 5.58 -5.22
N PRO A 73 -5.23 6.14 -4.88
CA PRO A 73 -4.49 6.97 -5.82
C PRO A 73 -3.95 6.13 -6.98
N PHE A 74 -3.65 6.79 -8.09
CA PHE A 74 -3.05 6.19 -9.28
C PHE A 74 -2.22 7.23 -10.03
N HIS A 75 -1.23 6.81 -10.79
CA HIS A 75 -0.23 7.69 -11.40
C HIS A 75 -0.82 8.71 -12.39
N ALA A 76 -1.85 8.31 -13.14
CA ALA A 76 -2.47 9.16 -14.15
C ALA A 76 -3.42 10.23 -13.59
N MET A 77 -3.67 10.25 -12.27
CA MET A 77 -4.57 11.23 -11.67
C MET A 77 -3.94 12.63 -11.64
N SER A 78 -4.75 13.67 -11.87
CA SER A 78 -4.27 15.05 -11.87
C SER A 78 -3.99 15.62 -10.47
N ALA A 79 -4.67 15.12 -9.44
CA ALA A 79 -4.48 15.47 -8.04
C ALA A 79 -5.09 14.39 -7.13
N TYR A 80 -4.78 14.43 -5.84
CA TYR A 80 -5.50 13.67 -4.82
C TYR A 80 -6.13 14.61 -3.78
N PRO A 81 -7.44 14.49 -3.48
CA PRO A 81 -8.41 13.66 -4.19
C PRO A 81 -8.58 14.03 -5.66
N TYR A 82 -8.80 13.01 -6.50
CA TYR A 82 -9.05 13.20 -7.93
C TYR A 82 -10.51 13.58 -8.19
N LYS A 83 -10.76 14.19 -9.36
CA LYS A 83 -12.10 14.68 -9.74
C LYS A 83 -13.04 13.51 -10.03
N ALA A 84 -14.35 13.75 -9.98
CA ALA A 84 -15.35 12.71 -10.31
C ALA A 84 -15.25 12.16 -11.75
N SER A 85 -14.60 12.90 -12.66
CA SER A 85 -14.32 12.47 -14.03
C SER A 85 -13.10 11.53 -14.15
N GLU A 86 -12.32 11.40 -13.07
CA GLU A 86 -11.15 10.55 -12.96
C GLU A 86 -11.51 9.36 -12.07
N HIS A 87 -10.94 8.20 -12.35
CA HIS A 87 -11.15 7.01 -11.55
C HIS A 87 -9.90 6.14 -11.56
N PHE A 88 -9.73 5.38 -10.48
CA PHE A 88 -8.75 4.31 -10.45
C PHE A 88 -9.04 3.32 -11.59
N PRO A 89 -8.02 2.70 -12.23
CA PRO A 89 -8.24 1.78 -13.35
C PRO A 89 -9.24 0.65 -13.00
N GLU A 90 -10.17 0.40 -13.92
CA GLU A 90 -11.26 -0.58 -13.74
C GLU A 90 -11.10 -1.82 -14.64
N ASP A 91 -9.95 -2.00 -15.29
CA ASP A 91 -9.68 -3.18 -16.10
C ASP A 91 -9.62 -4.47 -15.25
N ALA A 92 -9.62 -5.60 -15.95
CA ALA A 92 -9.69 -6.91 -15.33
C ALA A 92 -8.53 -7.20 -14.37
N GLU A 93 -7.34 -6.66 -14.62
CA GLU A 93 -6.16 -6.88 -13.77
C GLU A 93 -6.29 -6.11 -12.46
N HIS A 94 -6.68 -4.84 -12.51
CA HIS A 94 -6.89 -4.02 -11.31
C HIS A 94 -8.06 -4.53 -10.46
N GLN A 95 -9.14 -4.95 -11.11
CA GLN A 95 -10.27 -5.57 -10.43
C GLN A 95 -9.88 -6.89 -9.75
N LYS A 96 -9.03 -7.71 -10.39
CA LYS A 96 -8.47 -8.91 -9.79
C LYS A 96 -7.56 -8.57 -8.59
N TYR A 97 -6.69 -7.58 -8.73
CA TYR A 97 -5.84 -7.10 -7.64
C TYR A 97 -6.65 -6.68 -6.41
N ILE A 98 -7.70 -5.86 -6.59
CA ILE A 98 -8.54 -5.42 -5.46
C ILE A 98 -9.18 -6.63 -4.77
N ARG A 99 -9.71 -7.59 -5.52
CA ARG A 99 -10.35 -8.79 -4.95
C ARG A 99 -9.37 -9.70 -4.22
N ASP A 100 -8.21 -9.94 -4.81
CA ASP A 100 -7.29 -10.97 -4.34
C ASP A 100 -6.41 -10.43 -3.20
N TYR A 101 -5.93 -9.19 -3.33
CA TYR A 101 -4.97 -8.61 -2.40
C TYR A 101 -5.62 -7.78 -1.29
N LEU A 102 -6.63 -6.95 -1.60
CA LEU A 102 -7.22 -6.02 -0.63
C LEU A 102 -8.35 -6.65 0.19
N THR A 103 -7.98 -7.63 1.01
CA THR A 103 -8.95 -8.46 1.77
C THR A 103 -8.87 -8.25 3.28
N ARG A 104 -7.83 -7.57 3.79
CA ARG A 104 -7.64 -7.40 5.24
C ARG A 104 -8.37 -6.16 5.76
N PRO A 105 -9.27 -6.26 6.75
CA PRO A 105 -9.93 -5.08 7.32
C PRO A 105 -8.94 -4.23 8.12
N ALA A 106 -9.31 -2.97 8.38
CA ALA A 106 -8.52 -2.11 9.24
C ALA A 106 -8.44 -2.64 10.67
N LEU A 107 -7.27 -2.50 11.29
CA LEU A 107 -7.09 -2.87 12.69
C LEU A 107 -7.86 -1.91 13.59
N ARG A 108 -8.79 -2.44 14.39
CA ARG A 108 -9.51 -1.66 15.40
C ARG A 108 -8.71 -1.62 16.70
N LEU A 109 -7.81 -0.65 16.79
CA LEU A 109 -6.92 -0.46 17.95
C LEU A 109 -7.69 -0.15 19.24
N ILE A 110 -8.66 0.76 19.17
CA ILE A 110 -9.53 1.08 20.30
C ILE A 110 -10.82 0.26 20.15
N ARG A 111 -10.91 -0.80 20.96
CA ARG A 111 -12.13 -1.60 21.06
C ARG A 111 -13.16 -0.84 21.89
N PRO A 112 -14.44 -0.83 21.49
CA PRO A 112 -15.50 -0.27 22.33
C PRO A 112 -15.48 -0.91 23.71
N LEU A 113 -15.47 -0.09 24.76
CA LEU A 113 -15.61 -0.56 26.13
C LEU A 113 -17.05 -0.99 26.46
N ALA A 114 -18.01 -0.57 25.64
CA ALA A 114 -19.41 -0.94 25.72
C ALA A 114 -19.91 -1.44 24.36
N PRO A 115 -20.98 -2.25 24.31
CA PRO A 115 -21.59 -2.68 23.05
C PRO A 115 -21.93 -1.48 22.17
N VAL A 116 -21.62 -1.54 20.89
CA VAL A 116 -22.04 -0.52 19.93
C VAL A 116 -23.56 -0.57 19.84
N LYS A 117 -24.24 0.49 20.27
CA LYS A 117 -25.67 0.64 19.98
C LYS A 117 -25.82 0.79 18.48
N VAL A 118 -26.41 -0.22 17.84
CA VAL A 118 -26.84 -0.11 16.45
C VAL A 118 -28.07 0.81 16.48
N ALA A 119 -28.01 1.93 15.78
CA ALA A 119 -29.19 2.76 15.57
C ALA A 119 -30.13 2.01 14.63
N GLU A 120 -31.39 1.86 15.03
CA GLU A 120 -32.50 1.39 14.17
C GLU A 120 -32.83 2.41 13.08
#